data_AF-A0A7C1JJC6-F1
#
_entry.id   AF-A0A7C1JJC6-F1
#
_cell.length_a   1.000
_cell.length_b   1.000
_cell.length_c   1.000
_cell.angle_alpha   90.00
_cell.angle_beta   90.00
_cell.angle_gamma   90.00
#
_symmetry.space_group_name_H-M   'P 1'
#
loop_
_entity.id
_entity.type
_entity.pdbx_description
1 polymer ?
#
loop_
_entity_poly.entity_id
_entity_poly.type
_entity_poly.pdbx_seq_one_letter_code
_entity_poly.pdbx_strand_id
1 'polypeptide(L)'
;MLDLLCTLSRSLEKIATGRLALLSTVLFFVFLGGVLPAQAAVTAAVGGTAKTPDTTFFYTAEELYRIAGELGEAGRSHYIRSRFTFDVIWPLVYLTFLVTTIGWLAQRSFDASSRWRLLNLLPVAAALFDLLENSATSLVMARYPAMTPVVAELAGLFTLLKWMFVFASFVALIVALFIAGIRRFSAQRLQ
;
A
#
# COMPACT_ATOMS: atom_id res chain seq x y z
N MET A 1 19.41 -0.72 14.42
CA MET A 1 18.39 -0.74 13.34
C MET A 1 17.56 -2.02 13.35
N LEU A 2 18.16 -3.22 13.35
CA LEU A 2 17.41 -4.49 13.39
C LEU A 2 16.53 -4.66 14.64
N ASP A 3 16.99 -4.25 15.82
CA ASP A 3 16.21 -4.37 17.06
C ASP A 3 14.92 -3.54 17.05
N LEU A 4 14.95 -2.38 16.38
CA LEU A 4 13.76 -1.54 16.19
C LEU A 4 12.73 -2.24 15.30
N LEU A 5 13.16 -2.84 14.19
CA LEU A 5 12.29 -3.59 13.29
C LEU A 5 11.68 -4.81 14.00
N CYS A 6 12.48 -5.56 14.76
CA CYS A 6 11.99 -6.66 15.58
C CYS A 6 10.94 -6.19 16.61
N THR A 7 11.18 -5.06 17.27
CA THR A 7 10.26 -4.49 18.26
C THR A 7 8.94 -4.06 17.62
N LEU A 8 9.01 -3.39 16.47
CA LEU A 8 7.84 -2.98 15.70
C LEU A 8 7.02 -4.19 15.24
N SER A 9 7.67 -5.17 14.61
CA SER A 9 7.04 -6.40 14.11
C SER A 9 6.31 -7.15 15.23
N ARG A 10 6.94 -7.32 16.39
CA ARG A 10 6.32 -7.94 17.58
C ARG A 10 5.14 -7.13 18.11
N SER A 11 5.18 -5.81 18.02
CA SER A 11 4.08 -4.95 18.46
C SER A 11 2.86 -5.08 17.55
N LEU A 12 3.08 -5.13 16.24
CA LEU A 12 2.03 -5.40 15.24
C LEU A 12 1.44 -6.81 15.38
N GLU A 13 2.27 -7.78 15.73
CA GLU A 13 1.83 -9.14 16.03
C GLU A 13 0.90 -9.22 17.24
N LYS A 14 1.16 -8.46 18.31
CA LYS A 14 0.30 -8.45 19.50
C LYS A 14 -1.13 -8.00 19.19
N ILE A 15 -1.31 -7.09 18.25
CA ILE A 15 -2.64 -6.61 17.83
C ILE A 15 -3.28 -7.53 16.78
N ALA A 16 -2.49 -8.31 16.04
CA ALA A 16 -2.91 -9.19 14.95
C ALA A 16 -3.65 -10.45 15.43
N THR A 17 -4.85 -10.27 15.98
CA THR A 17 -5.74 -11.36 16.37
C THR A 17 -6.50 -11.92 15.15
N GLY A 18 -6.98 -13.16 15.24
CA GLY A 18 -7.73 -13.79 14.14
C GLY A 18 -9.04 -13.07 13.82
N ARG A 19 -9.68 -12.49 14.84
CA ARG A 19 -10.88 -11.65 14.66
C ARG A 19 -10.53 -10.38 13.90
N LEU A 20 -9.46 -9.69 14.28
CA LEU A 20 -9.02 -8.48 13.59
C LEU A 20 -8.64 -8.78 12.13
N ALA A 21 -7.86 -9.83 11.90
CA ALA A 21 -7.49 -10.27 10.55
C ALA A 21 -8.73 -10.56 9.68
N LEU A 22 -9.74 -11.25 10.23
CA LEU A 22 -11.00 -11.51 9.53
C LEU A 22 -11.77 -10.22 9.22
N LEU A 23 -11.96 -9.36 10.22
CA LEU A 23 -12.68 -8.09 10.05
C LEU A 23 -12.00 -7.17 9.02
N SER A 24 -10.67 -7.05 9.07
CA SER A 24 -9.92 -6.27 8.10
C SER A 24 -9.92 -6.90 6.71
N THR A 25 -9.97 -8.23 6.61
CA THR A 25 -10.11 -8.92 5.32
C THR A 25 -11.46 -8.61 4.68
N VAL A 26 -12.56 -8.67 5.45
CA VAL A 26 -13.89 -8.28 4.98
C VAL A 26 -13.90 -6.81 4.54
N LEU A 27 -13.35 -5.91 5.36
CA LEU A 27 -13.25 -4.49 5.03
C LEU A 27 -12.45 -4.26 3.73
N PHE A 28 -11.33 -4.95 3.56
CA PHE A 28 -10.50 -4.88 2.36
C PHE A 28 -11.29 -5.26 1.10
N PHE A 29 -12.03 -6.37 1.13
CA PHE A 29 -12.83 -6.79 -0.02
C PHE A 29 -14.05 -5.89 -0.28
N VAL A 30 -14.66 -5.29 0.76
CA VAL A 30 -15.70 -4.27 0.60
C VAL A 30 -15.14 -3.02 -0.09
N PHE A 31 -13.95 -2.57 0.30
CA PHE A 31 -13.28 -1.46 -0.37
C PHE A 31 -12.93 -1.81 -1.82
N LEU A 32 -12.37 -2.99 -2.05
CA LEU A 32 -11.93 -3.44 -3.38
C LEU A 32 -13.10 -3.59 -4.36
N GLY A 33 -14.21 -4.21 -3.93
CA GLY A 33 -15.36 -4.49 -4.79
C GLY A 33 -16.41 -3.39 -4.87
N GLY A 34 -16.47 -2.51 -3.86
CA GLY A 34 -17.48 -1.45 -3.77
C GLY A 34 -16.89 -0.05 -3.87
N VAL A 35 -16.01 0.31 -2.94
CA VAL A 35 -15.55 1.70 -2.76
C VAL A 35 -14.63 2.14 -3.90
N LEU A 36 -13.64 1.33 -4.28
CA LEU A 36 -12.68 1.69 -5.34
C LEU A 36 -13.34 1.84 -6.72
N PRO A 37 -14.22 0.93 -7.19
CA PRO A 37 -14.94 1.12 -8.44
C PRO A 37 -15.83 2.36 -8.43
N ALA A 38 -16.52 2.63 -7.31
CA ALA A 38 -17.33 3.84 -7.15
C ALA A 38 -16.48 5.11 -7.24
N GLN A 39 -15.33 5.13 -6.56
CA GLN A 39 -14.40 6.26 -6.64
C GLN A 39 -13.84 6.44 -8.06
N ALA A 40 -13.46 5.36 -8.73
CA ALA A 40 -12.96 5.41 -10.10
C ALA A 40 -14.00 6.01 -11.07
N ALA A 41 -15.29 5.68 -10.87
CA ALA A 41 -16.38 6.27 -11.65
C ALA A 41 -16.54 7.78 -11.40
N VAL A 42 -16.41 8.23 -10.15
CA VAL A 42 -16.44 9.67 -9.82
C VAL A 42 -15.26 10.40 -10.45
N THR A 43 -14.04 9.86 -10.35
CA THR A 43 -12.84 10.46 -10.94
C THR A 43 -12.95 10.54 -12.46
N ALA A 44 -13.46 9.50 -13.13
CA ALA A 44 -13.69 9.52 -14.57
C ALA A 44 -14.70 10.60 -15.01
N ALA A 45 -15.73 10.86 -14.19
CA ALA A 45 -16.73 11.88 -14.47
C ALA A 45 -16.22 13.32 -14.28
N VAL A 46 -15.26 13.53 -13.36
CA VAL A 46 -14.74 14.87 -13.00
C VAL A 46 -13.43 15.23 -13.70
N GLY A 47 -12.52 14.26 -13.86
CA GLY A 47 -11.14 14.46 -14.35
C GLY A 47 -10.89 14.00 -15.79
N GLY A 48 -11.89 13.46 -16.48
CA GLY A 48 -11.74 12.88 -17.82
C GLY A 48 -10.97 11.55 -17.82
N THR A 49 -10.51 11.11 -18.99
CA THR A 49 -9.77 9.85 -19.19
C THR A 49 -8.26 9.98 -18.95
N ALA A 50 -7.79 11.09 -18.39
CA ALA A 50 -6.37 11.34 -18.18
C ALA A 50 -5.77 10.28 -17.26
N LYS A 51 -4.71 9.60 -17.73
CA LYS A 51 -3.95 8.66 -16.90
C LYS A 51 -3.34 9.42 -15.73
N THR A 52 -3.65 9.01 -14.50
CA THR A 52 -2.97 9.53 -13.31
C THR A 52 -1.70 8.70 -13.04
N PRO A 53 -0.67 9.30 -12.43
CA PRO A 53 0.63 8.64 -12.22
C PRO A 53 0.53 7.28 -11.51
N ASP A 54 -0.39 7.16 -10.56
CA ASP A 54 -0.67 6.01 -9.68
C ASP A 54 -1.46 4.88 -10.35
N THR A 55 -1.92 5.07 -11.59
CA THR A 55 -2.40 3.96 -12.43
C THR A 55 -1.27 3.23 -13.15
N THR A 56 -0.02 3.69 -12.97
CA THR A 56 1.17 3.10 -13.59
C THR A 56 2.09 2.50 -12.54
N PHE A 57 2.92 1.55 -12.97
CA PHE A 57 3.92 0.92 -12.11
C PHE A 57 5.15 1.82 -11.89
N PHE A 58 5.46 2.67 -12.88
CA PHE A 58 6.57 3.62 -12.87
C PHE A 58 6.32 4.71 -13.94
N TYR A 59 6.85 5.90 -13.70
CA TYR A 59 6.88 7.02 -14.66
C TYR A 59 8.10 7.91 -14.40
N THR A 60 8.51 8.67 -15.43
CA THR A 60 9.62 9.63 -15.33
C THR A 60 9.13 11.01 -14.89
N ALA A 61 10.06 11.88 -14.48
CA ALA A 61 9.72 13.27 -14.19
C ALA A 61 9.07 13.99 -15.40
N GLU A 62 9.55 13.74 -16.62
CA GLU A 62 8.99 14.29 -17.86
C GLU A 62 7.52 13.90 -18.04
N GLU A 63 7.19 12.62 -17.83
CA GLU A 63 5.82 12.12 -17.90
C GLU A 63 4.93 12.76 -16.83
N LEU A 64 5.44 12.95 -15.61
CA LEU A 64 4.71 13.63 -14.54
C LEU A 64 4.39 15.09 -14.90
N TYR A 65 5.33 15.82 -15.52
CA TYR A 65 5.08 17.18 -15.99
C TYR A 65 4.12 17.24 -17.17
N ARG A 66 4.16 16.25 -18.08
CA ARG A 66 3.18 16.11 -19.17
C ARG A 66 1.76 15.95 -18.60
N ILE A 67 1.59 15.06 -17.62
CA ILE A 67 0.32 14.87 -16.91
C ILE A 67 -0.12 16.17 -16.21
N ALA A 68 0.80 16.87 -15.54
CA ALA A 68 0.51 18.15 -14.87
C ALA A 68 0.00 19.23 -15.84
N GLY A 69 0.55 19.27 -17.06
CA GLY A 69 0.09 20.14 -18.13
C GLY A 69 -1.31 19.77 -18.64
N GLU A 70 -1.54 18.48 -18.90
CA GLU A 70 -2.83 17.96 -19.40
C GLU A 70 -3.98 18.17 -18.43
N LEU A 71 -3.72 18.05 -17.13
CA LEU A 71 -4.74 18.27 -16.09
C LEU A 71 -5.20 19.74 -15.98
N GLY A 72 -4.40 20.71 -16.42
CA GLY A 72 -4.67 22.12 -16.19
C GLY A 72 -4.74 22.50 -14.70
N GLU A 73 -5.01 23.76 -14.39
CA GLU A 73 -5.01 24.26 -13.01
C GLU A 73 -6.09 23.60 -12.13
N ALA A 74 -7.31 23.48 -12.65
CA ALA A 74 -8.42 22.87 -11.94
C ALA A 74 -8.19 21.38 -11.67
N GLY A 75 -7.70 20.63 -12.67
CA GLY A 75 -7.40 19.20 -12.53
C GLY A 75 -6.26 18.95 -11.54
N ARG A 76 -5.20 19.77 -11.56
CA ARG A 76 -4.11 19.68 -10.56
C ARG A 76 -4.59 19.97 -9.14
N SER A 77 -5.44 20.98 -8.96
CA SER A 77 -6.02 21.29 -7.64
C SER A 77 -6.90 20.16 -7.12
N HIS A 78 -7.71 19.56 -7.99
CA HIS A 78 -8.50 18.37 -7.65
C HIS A 78 -7.59 17.18 -7.31
N TYR A 79 -6.57 16.92 -8.12
CA TYR A 79 -5.57 15.87 -7.89
C TYR A 79 -4.95 15.97 -6.50
N ILE A 80 -4.42 17.14 -6.14
CA ILE A 80 -3.78 17.37 -4.82
C ILE A 80 -4.78 17.08 -3.70
N ARG A 81 -6.03 17.57 -3.80
CA ARG A 81 -7.05 17.32 -2.78
C ARG A 81 -7.35 15.83 -2.62
N SER A 82 -7.42 15.08 -3.72
CA SER A 82 -7.69 13.65 -3.70
C SER A 82 -6.58 12.86 -2.99
N ARG A 83 -5.30 13.25 -3.17
CA ARG A 83 -4.12 12.65 -2.52
C ARG A 83 -4.14 12.67 -0.99
N PHE A 84 -4.75 13.70 -0.41
CA PHE A 84 -4.80 13.89 1.05
C PHE A 84 -6.19 13.65 1.63
N THR A 85 -7.12 13.09 0.85
CA THR A 85 -8.46 12.74 1.32
C THR A 85 -8.71 11.26 1.10
N PHE A 86 -9.26 10.89 -0.04
CA PHE A 86 -9.59 9.49 -0.35
C PHE A 86 -8.34 8.61 -0.43
N ASP A 87 -7.27 9.10 -1.05
CA ASP A 87 -6.07 8.29 -1.29
C ASP A 87 -5.25 7.98 -0.04
N VAL A 88 -5.51 8.66 1.09
CA VAL A 88 -4.93 8.25 2.38
C VAL A 88 -5.69 7.07 2.98
N ILE A 89 -6.99 6.95 2.70
CA ILE A 89 -7.83 5.88 3.25
C ILE A 89 -7.44 4.53 2.65
N TRP A 90 -7.15 4.48 1.35
CA TRP A 90 -6.83 3.23 0.66
C TRP A 90 -5.60 2.50 1.25
N PRO A 91 -4.44 3.17 1.43
CA PRO A 91 -3.30 2.62 2.14
C PRO A 91 -3.59 2.14 3.54
N LEU A 92 -4.40 2.86 4.30
CA LEU A 92 -4.77 2.43 5.66
C LEU A 92 -5.58 1.14 5.65
N VAL A 93 -6.47 0.96 4.68
CA VAL A 93 -7.28 -0.26 4.52
C VAL A 93 -6.39 -1.45 4.17
N TYR A 94 -5.55 -1.35 3.12
CA TYR A 94 -4.68 -2.47 2.77
C TYR A 94 -3.61 -2.72 3.83
N LEU A 95 -3.09 -1.68 4.48
CA LEU A 95 -2.10 -1.80 5.56
C LEU A 95 -2.67 -2.60 6.72
N THR A 96 -3.87 -2.22 7.19
CA THR A 96 -4.54 -2.90 8.30
C THR A 96 -4.83 -4.36 7.94
N PHE A 97 -5.32 -4.63 6.73
CA PHE A 97 -5.55 -5.98 6.25
C PHE A 97 -4.27 -6.82 6.19
N LEU A 98 -3.24 -6.33 5.51
CA LEU A 98 -2.02 -7.11 5.27
C LEU A 98 -1.21 -7.30 6.56
N VAL A 99 -1.05 -6.26 7.38
CA VAL A 99 -0.29 -6.36 8.65
C VAL A 99 -0.95 -7.36 9.60
N THR A 100 -2.27 -7.26 9.78
CA THR A 100 -2.96 -8.12 10.74
C THR A 100 -3.05 -9.56 10.24
N THR A 101 -3.31 -9.77 8.95
CA THR A 101 -3.42 -11.12 8.38
C THR A 101 -2.06 -11.80 8.28
N ILE A 102 -1.02 -11.11 7.80
CA ILE A 102 0.35 -11.62 7.77
C ILE A 102 0.84 -11.85 9.20
N GLY A 103 0.65 -10.91 10.13
CA GLY A 103 1.07 -11.07 11.53
C GLY A 103 0.40 -12.26 12.22
N TRP A 104 -0.91 -12.42 12.03
CA TRP A 104 -1.67 -13.54 12.62
C TRP A 104 -1.26 -14.90 12.05
N LEU A 105 -1.00 -14.97 10.74
CA LEU A 105 -0.51 -16.19 10.07
C LEU A 105 0.95 -16.47 10.43
N ALA A 106 1.82 -15.47 10.44
CA ALA A 106 3.23 -15.61 10.79
C ALA A 106 3.42 -16.18 12.20
N GLN A 107 2.53 -15.84 13.13
CA GLN A 107 2.48 -16.44 14.46
C GLN A 107 2.24 -17.96 14.49
N ARG A 108 1.59 -18.49 13.47
CA ARG A 108 1.28 -19.92 13.32
C ARG A 108 2.28 -20.62 12.40
N SER A 109 2.86 -19.87 11.47
CA SER A 109 3.75 -20.38 10.44
C SER A 109 5.22 -20.42 10.85
N PHE A 110 5.66 -19.51 11.74
CA PHE A 110 7.06 -19.33 12.06
C PHE A 110 7.32 -19.22 13.56
N ASP A 111 8.48 -19.69 13.99
CA ASP A 111 8.93 -19.63 15.37
C ASP A 111 9.19 -18.17 15.78
N ALA A 112 9.07 -17.86 17.07
CA ALA A 112 9.11 -16.47 17.56
C ALA A 112 10.45 -15.75 17.30
N SER A 113 11.55 -16.48 17.14
CA SER A 113 12.89 -15.95 16.82
C SER A 113 13.14 -15.81 15.31
N SER A 114 12.24 -16.32 14.48
CA SER A 114 12.41 -16.37 13.03
C SER A 114 12.37 -14.98 12.40
N ARG A 115 13.33 -14.68 11.51
CA ARG A 115 13.32 -13.43 10.72
C ARG A 115 12.11 -13.33 9.78
N TRP A 116 11.48 -14.46 9.46
CA TRP A 116 10.25 -14.49 8.66
C TRP A 116 9.06 -13.80 9.35
N ARG A 117 9.14 -13.55 10.67
CA ARG A 117 8.18 -12.72 11.41
C ARG A 117 8.15 -11.26 10.92
N LEU A 118 9.28 -10.76 10.40
CA LEU A 118 9.42 -9.40 9.87
C LEU A 118 8.64 -9.16 8.57
N LEU A 119 8.10 -10.20 7.94
CA LEU A 119 7.27 -10.06 6.74
C LEU A 119 6.04 -9.17 6.95
N ASN A 120 5.55 -9.05 8.19
CA ASN A 120 4.46 -8.14 8.55
C ASN A 120 4.84 -6.66 8.46
N LEU A 121 6.11 -6.32 8.20
CA LEU A 121 6.57 -4.94 7.99
C LEU A 121 6.55 -4.51 6.52
N LEU A 122 6.45 -5.46 5.57
CA LEU A 122 6.35 -5.13 4.13
C LEU A 122 5.19 -4.18 3.82
N PRO A 123 3.97 -4.36 4.39
CA PRO A 123 2.87 -3.44 4.12
C PRO A 123 3.08 -2.05 4.74
N VAL A 124 3.85 -1.96 5.83
CA VAL A 124 4.22 -0.68 6.46
C VAL A 124 5.11 0.13 5.52
N ALA A 125 6.08 -0.53 4.88
CA ALA A 125 6.93 0.11 3.87
C ALA A 125 6.10 0.54 2.64
N ALA A 126 5.16 -0.30 2.18
CA ALA A 126 4.25 0.06 1.09
C ALA A 126 3.45 1.34 1.39
N ALA A 127 2.83 1.42 2.57
CA ALA A 127 2.05 2.58 2.99
C ALA A 127 2.91 3.83 3.16
N LEU A 128 4.15 3.69 3.65
CA LEU A 128 5.09 4.81 3.73
C LEU A 128 5.42 5.36 2.34
N PHE A 129 5.76 4.50 1.38
CA PHE A 129 6.07 4.94 0.02
C PHE A 129 4.85 5.52 -0.71
N ASP A 130 3.64 5.07 -0.40
CA ASP A 130 2.42 5.69 -0.91
C ASP A 130 2.25 7.14 -0.42
N LEU A 131 2.45 7.40 0.88
CA LEU A 131 2.38 8.77 1.41
C LEU A 131 3.50 9.67 0.86
N LEU A 132 4.69 9.13 0.68
CA LEU A 132 5.81 9.85 0.07
C LEU A 132 5.53 10.18 -1.41
N GLU A 133 4.99 9.24 -2.17
CA GLU A 133 4.55 9.44 -3.55
C GLU A 133 3.47 10.51 -3.63
N ASN A 134 2.40 10.40 -2.84
CA ASN A 134 1.31 11.37 -2.79
C ASN A 134 1.81 12.79 -2.47
N SER A 135 2.80 12.90 -1.58
CA SER A 135 3.42 14.18 -1.22
C SER A 135 4.27 14.73 -2.37
N ALA A 136 5.11 13.90 -2.99
CA ALA A 136 5.99 14.30 -4.08
C ALA A 136 5.20 14.72 -5.33
N THR A 137 4.19 13.93 -5.73
CA THR A 137 3.33 14.26 -6.87
C THR A 137 2.52 15.52 -6.60
N SER A 138 1.94 15.67 -5.41
CA SER A 138 1.22 16.90 -5.04
C SER A 138 2.09 18.15 -5.08
N LEU A 139 3.35 18.07 -4.62
CA LEU A 139 4.28 19.20 -4.67
C LEU A 139 4.61 19.59 -6.12
N VAL A 140 4.83 18.60 -7.00
CA VAL A 140 5.05 18.86 -8.43
C VAL A 140 3.82 19.51 -9.06
N MET A 141 2.61 19.00 -8.78
CA MET A 141 1.36 19.57 -9.29
C MET A 141 1.13 21.00 -8.80
N ALA A 142 1.46 21.30 -7.54
CA ALA A 142 1.27 22.62 -6.96
C ALA A 142 2.23 23.67 -7.53
N ARG A 143 3.45 23.26 -7.91
CA ARG A 143 4.49 24.18 -8.43
C ARG A 143 4.44 24.35 -9.94
N TYR A 144 3.79 23.44 -10.68
CA TYR A 144 3.68 23.53 -12.13
C TYR A 144 3.12 24.90 -12.59
N PRO A 145 3.74 25.59 -13.57
CA PRO A 145 4.76 25.10 -14.51
C PRO A 145 6.22 25.21 -14.02
N ALA A 146 6.47 25.71 -12.81
CA ALA A 146 7.81 25.73 -12.26
C ALA A 146 8.32 24.31 -11.96
N MET A 147 9.51 24.00 -12.45
CA MET A 147 10.13 22.69 -12.23
C MET A 147 10.45 22.49 -10.74
N THR A 148 10.28 21.25 -10.29
CA THR A 148 10.72 20.72 -9.00
C THR A 148 11.67 19.54 -9.23
N PRO A 149 12.93 19.82 -9.64
CA PRO A 149 13.92 18.78 -9.88
C PRO A 149 14.14 17.92 -8.63
N VAL A 150 14.64 16.70 -8.80
CA VAL A 150 14.78 15.66 -7.76
C VAL A 150 13.45 15.14 -7.23
N VAL A 151 12.53 15.99 -6.78
CA VAL A 151 11.22 15.55 -6.26
C VAL A 151 10.41 14.83 -7.34
N ALA A 152 10.40 15.35 -8.57
CA ALA A 152 9.70 14.71 -9.68
C ALA A 152 10.27 13.31 -10.02
N GLU A 153 11.59 13.12 -9.88
CA GLU A 153 12.23 11.80 -10.06
C GLU A 153 11.92 10.86 -8.90
N LEU A 154 11.98 11.39 -7.67
CA LEU A 154 11.65 10.64 -6.45
C LEU A 154 10.19 10.19 -6.47
N ALA A 155 9.27 10.96 -7.05
CA ALA A 155 7.87 10.57 -7.17
C ALA A 155 7.73 9.22 -7.91
N GLY A 156 8.35 9.09 -9.08
CA GLY A 156 8.34 7.84 -9.85
C GLY A 156 9.03 6.68 -9.11
N LEU A 157 10.13 6.95 -8.41
CA LEU A 157 10.81 5.96 -7.55
C LEU A 157 9.92 5.51 -6.40
N PHE A 158 9.20 6.42 -5.74
CA PHE A 158 8.27 6.08 -4.67
C PHE A 158 7.08 5.26 -5.18
N THR A 159 6.55 5.56 -6.37
CA THR A 159 5.54 4.72 -7.03
C THR A 159 6.04 3.30 -7.24
N LEU A 160 7.25 3.14 -7.77
CA LEU A 160 7.87 1.83 -7.99
C LEU A 160 8.05 1.06 -6.68
N LEU A 161 8.66 1.69 -5.67
CA LEU A 161 8.91 1.07 -4.38
C LEU A 161 7.60 0.69 -3.69
N LYS A 162 6.60 1.56 -3.71
CA LYS A 162 5.24 1.26 -3.24
C LYS A 162 4.74 -0.05 -3.85
N TRP A 163 4.70 -0.15 -5.17
CA TRP A 163 4.14 -1.34 -5.83
C TRP A 163 4.96 -2.60 -5.56
N MET A 164 6.30 -2.49 -5.51
CA MET A 164 7.17 -3.60 -5.11
C MET A 164 6.82 -4.11 -3.70
N PHE A 165 6.65 -3.21 -2.72
CA PHE A 165 6.29 -3.61 -1.36
C PHE A 165 4.84 -4.12 -1.24
N VAL A 166 3.90 -3.58 -2.02
CA VAL A 166 2.53 -4.13 -2.13
C VAL A 166 2.58 -5.57 -2.64
N PHE A 167 3.24 -5.82 -3.76
CA PHE A 167 3.35 -7.19 -4.32
C PHE A 167 4.09 -8.13 -3.39
N ALA A 168 5.20 -7.69 -2.80
CA ALA A 168 5.93 -8.48 -1.80
C ALA A 168 5.06 -8.84 -0.59
N SER A 169 4.17 -7.94 -0.16
CA SER A 169 3.22 -8.20 0.93
C SER A 169 2.20 -9.29 0.58
N PHE A 170 1.67 -9.29 -0.64
CA PHE A 170 0.77 -10.36 -1.09
C PHE A 170 1.49 -11.70 -1.24
N VAL A 171 2.72 -11.71 -1.74
CA VAL A 171 3.55 -12.93 -1.76
C VAL A 171 3.79 -13.44 -0.34
N ALA A 172 4.14 -12.56 0.60
CA ALA A 172 4.32 -12.91 2.00
C ALA A 172 3.06 -13.49 2.64
N LEU A 173 1.89 -12.92 2.32
CA LEU A 173 0.59 -13.43 2.76
C LEU A 173 0.34 -14.86 2.27
N ILE A 174 0.58 -15.13 0.98
CA ILE A 174 0.40 -16.46 0.38
C ILE A 174 1.36 -17.47 1.02
N VAL A 175 2.64 -17.12 1.20
CA VAL A 175 3.63 -17.98 1.85
C VAL A 175 3.24 -18.27 3.30
N ALA A 176 2.85 -17.25 4.06
CA ALA A 176 2.42 -17.43 5.45
C ALA A 176 1.17 -18.32 5.54
N LEU A 177 0.21 -18.16 4.64
CA LEU A 177 -1.00 -18.97 4.57
C LEU A 177 -0.70 -20.44 4.27
N PHE A 178 0.14 -20.69 3.26
CA PHE A 178 0.54 -22.05 2.87
C PHE A 178 1.24 -22.80 4.00
N ILE A 179 2.19 -22.16 4.68
CA ILE A 179 2.93 -22.77 5.80
C ILE A 179 2.01 -23.01 7.01
N ALA A 180 1.11 -22.07 7.31
CA ALA A 180 0.11 -22.25 8.38
C ALA A 180 -0.79 -23.46 8.10
N GLY A 181 -1.21 -23.63 6.84
CA GLY A 181 -1.98 -24.77 6.37
C GLY A 181 -1.24 -26.09 6.61
N ILE A 182 0.00 -26.20 6.12
CA ILE A 182 0.83 -27.41 6.30
C ILE A 182 0.96 -27.75 7.78
N ARG A 183 1.36 -26.79 8.62
CA ARG A 183 1.54 -27.03 10.07
C ARG A 183 0.25 -27.51 10.75
N ARG A 184 -0.91 -26.95 10.36
CA ARG A 184 -2.20 -27.39 10.89
C ARG A 184 -2.54 -28.83 10.50
N PHE A 185 -2.34 -29.20 9.24
CA PHE A 185 -2.60 -30.57 8.77
C PHE A 185 -1.64 -31.58 9.41
N SER A 186 -0.36 -31.25 9.58
CA SER A 186 0.60 -32.12 10.26
C SER A 186 0.25 -32.34 11.73
N ALA A 187 -0.19 -31.30 12.44
CA ALA A 187 -0.59 -31.41 13.85
C ALA A 187 -1.83 -32.30 14.04
N GLN A 188 -2.78 -32.27 13.10
CA GLN A 188 -3.98 -33.12 13.14
C GLN A 188 -3.69 -34.60 12.87
N ARG A 189 -2.59 -34.96 12.19
CA ARG A 189 -2.21 -36.36 11.93
C ARG A 189 -1.50 -37.03 13.12
N LEU A 190 -1.05 -36.24 14.08
CA LEU A 190 -0.32 -36.72 15.27
C LEU A 190 -1.24 -36.91 16.49
N GLN A 191 -2.53 -36.59 16.37
CA GLN A 191 -3.57 -36.79 17.37
C GLN A 191 -4.48 -37.94 16.95
#